data_AF-A0A962U6P2-F1
#
_entry.id   AF-A0A962U6P2-F1
#
_cell.length_a   1.000
_cell.length_b   1.000
_cell.length_c   1.000
_cell.angle_alpha   90.00
_cell.angle_beta   90.00
_cell.angle_gamma   90.00
#
_symmetry.space_group_name_H-M   'P 1'
#
loop_
_entity.id
_entity.type
_entity.pdbx_description
1 polymer ?
#
loop_
_entity_poly.entity_id
_entity_poly.type
_entity_poly.pdbx_seq_one_letter_code
_entity_poly.pdbx_strand_id
1 'polypeptide(L)'
;SMLLPPLPLLWFGGSMLIYALHRHHPNPRVGYYTQRAAYLFYAVMGAIIPIGTFFPGRGITPWLVAWGVGLAVVVPWSLWSISRIRSEHWPDLEITAESHPVEEIPS
;
A
#
# COMPACT_ATOMS: atom_id res chain seq x y z
N SER A 1 -12.68 -7.37 -29.51
CA SER A 1 -11.60 -7.22 -28.52
C SER A 1 -12.02 -6.24 -27.45
N MET A 2 -12.34 -6.70 -26.25
CA MET A 2 -12.48 -5.79 -25.11
C MET A 2 -11.07 -5.38 -24.69
N LEU A 3 -10.61 -4.23 -25.18
CA LEU A 3 -9.49 -3.52 -24.59
C LEU A 3 -9.95 -3.17 -23.18
N LEU A 4 -9.66 -4.03 -22.20
CA LEU A 4 -9.81 -3.66 -20.80
C LEU A 4 -8.98 -2.39 -20.67
N PRO A 5 -9.57 -1.21 -20.36
CA PRO A 5 -8.79 0.01 -20.27
C PRO A 5 -7.66 -0.27 -19.27
N PRO A 6 -6.42 0.22 -19.50
CA PRO A 6 -5.27 -0.11 -18.66
C PRO A 6 -5.43 0.32 -17.19
N LEU A 7 -6.57 0.92 -16.83
CA LEU A 7 -7.01 1.32 -15.51
C LEU A 7 -6.68 0.30 -14.39
N PRO A 8 -6.98 -1.02 -14.47
CA PRO A 8 -6.65 -1.93 -13.38
C PRO A 8 -5.14 -2.12 -13.20
N LEU A 9 -4.38 -2.19 -14.30
CA LEU A 9 -2.92 -2.26 -14.25
C LEU A 9 -2.31 -0.96 -13.72
N LEU A 10 -2.83 0.17 -14.18
CA LEU A 10 -2.38 1.50 -13.78
C LEU A 10 -2.69 1.77 -12.30
N TRP A 11 -3.88 1.37 -11.84
CA TRP A 11 -4.28 1.42 -10.44
C TRP A 11 -3.37 0.56 -9.58
N PHE A 12 -3.18 -0.70 -9.98
CA PHE A 12 -2.36 -1.65 -9.23
C PHE A 12 -0.89 -1.21 -9.17
N GLY A 13 -0.28 -0.92 -10.32
CA GLY A 13 1.10 -0.43 -10.39
C GLY A 13 1.28 0.95 -9.74
N GLY A 14 0.32 1.86 -9.91
CA GLY A 14 0.32 3.19 -9.31
C GLY A 14 0.29 3.12 -7.78
N SER A 15 -0.50 2.22 -7.20
CA SER A 15 -0.51 2.01 -5.74
C SER A 15 0.85 1.54 -5.20
N MET A 16 1.61 0.75 -5.98
CA MET A 16 2.97 0.31 -5.62
C MET A 16 3.99 1.45 -5.72
N LEU A 17 3.87 2.30 -6.73
CA LEU A 17 4.70 3.49 -6.88
C LEU A 17 4.51 4.44 -5.70
N ILE A 18 3.26 4.72 -5.32
CA ILE A 18 2.94 5.55 -4.15
C ILE A 18 3.55 4.93 -2.89
N TYR A 19 3.45 3.61 -2.71
CA TYR A 19 4.12 2.90 -1.63
C TYR A 19 5.64 3.13 -1.62
N ALA A 20 6.31 2.99 -2.77
CA ALA A 20 7.75 3.16 -2.88
C ALA A 20 8.22 4.59 -2.55
N LEU A 21 7.41 5.59 -2.94
CA LEU A 21 7.66 6.99 -2.60
C LEU A 21 7.56 7.23 -1.07
N HIS A 22 6.56 6.63 -0.41
CA HIS A 22 6.38 6.77 1.03
C HIS A 22 7.35 5.94 1.88
N ARG A 23 8.02 4.94 1.30
CA ARG A 23 8.98 4.08 2.01
C ARG A 23 10.17 4.85 2.58
N HIS A 24 10.56 5.98 1.97
CA HIS A 24 11.73 6.75 2.36
C HIS A 24 11.44 7.80 3.45
N HIS A 25 10.33 7.66 4.17
CA HIS A 25 9.99 8.56 5.26
C HIS A 25 11.08 8.53 6.36
N PRO A 26 11.54 9.67 6.89
CA PRO A 26 12.60 9.73 7.92
C PRO A 26 12.30 8.91 9.16
N ASN A 27 11.02 8.71 9.46
CA ASN A 27 10.57 7.84 10.55
C ASN A 27 10.45 6.37 10.08
N PRO A 28 11.28 5.45 10.60
CA PRO A 28 11.26 4.04 10.20
C PRO A 28 9.93 3.34 10.54
N ARG A 29 9.15 3.85 11.51
CA ARG A 29 7.84 3.27 11.88
C ARG A 29 6.80 3.47 10.79
N VAL A 30 6.82 4.63 10.11
CA VAL A 30 5.89 4.92 9.00
C VAL A 30 6.13 3.95 7.84
N GLY A 31 7.41 3.68 7.53
CA GLY A 31 7.80 2.68 6.54
C GLY A 31 7.35 1.27 6.94
N TYR A 32 7.51 0.87 8.20
CA TYR A 32 7.12 -0.46 8.69
C TYR A 32 5.62 -0.73 8.56
N TYR A 33 4.77 0.20 9.01
CA TYR A 33 3.32 0.03 8.93
C TYR A 33 2.79 0.05 7.49
N THR A 34 3.32 0.96 6.68
CA THR A 34 3.00 1.06 5.26
C THR A 34 3.45 -0.19 4.50
N GLN A 35 4.62 -0.75 4.83
CA GLN A 35 5.11 -2.01 4.27
C GLN A 35 4.20 -3.17 4.65
N ARG A 36 3.79 -3.29 5.92
CA ARG A 36 2.91 -4.37 6.37
C ARG A 36 1.54 -4.32 5.70
N ALA A 37 0.97 -3.12 5.53
CA ALA A 37 -0.29 -2.94 4.80
C ALA A 37 -0.15 -3.31 3.32
N ALA A 38 0.93 -2.87 2.67
CA ALA A 38 1.23 -3.23 1.28
C ALA A 38 1.40 -4.75 1.12
N TYR A 39 2.20 -5.40 1.96
CA TYR A 39 2.40 -6.85 1.91
C TYR A 39 1.08 -7.63 1.98
N LEU A 40 0.18 -7.24 2.90
CA LEU A 40 -1.11 -7.90 3.02
C LEU A 40 -1.98 -7.70 1.77
N PHE A 41 -2.11 -6.45 1.30
CA PHE A 41 -2.87 -6.13 0.10
C PHE A 41 -2.35 -6.90 -1.12
N TYR A 42 -1.04 -6.85 -1.37
CA TYR A 42 -0.42 -7.51 -2.52
C TYR A 42 -0.45 -9.04 -2.40
N ALA A 43 -0.36 -9.61 -1.21
CA ALA A 43 -0.53 -11.06 -1.02
C ALA A 43 -1.96 -11.49 -1.37
N VAL A 44 -2.96 -10.75 -0.92
CA VAL A 44 -4.37 -11.03 -1.22
C VAL A 44 -4.66 -10.87 -2.72
N MET A 45 -4.25 -9.75 -3.32
CA MET A 45 -4.45 -9.51 -4.74
C MET A 45 -3.67 -10.54 -5.59
N GLY A 46 -2.43 -10.82 -5.22
CA GLY A 46 -1.58 -11.82 -5.88
C GLY A 46 -2.11 -13.25 -5.76
N ALA A 47 -2.95 -13.55 -4.77
CA ALA A 47 -3.66 -14.83 -4.67
C ALA A 47 -4.97 -14.84 -5.48
N ILE A 48 -5.78 -13.78 -5.39
CA ILE A 48 -7.08 -13.71 -6.07
C ILE A 48 -6.94 -13.81 -7.59
N ILE A 49 -5.94 -13.16 -8.18
CA ILE A 49 -5.74 -13.14 -9.64
C ILE A 49 -5.49 -14.54 -10.25
N PRO A 50 -4.49 -15.33 -9.80
CA PRO A 50 -4.27 -16.67 -10.33
C PRO A 50 -5.40 -17.63 -9.95
N ILE A 51 -5.96 -17.55 -8.74
CA ILE A 51 -7.10 -18.40 -8.35
C ILE A 51 -8.31 -18.12 -9.24
N GLY A 52 -8.53 -16.85 -9.62
CA GLY A 52 -9.61 -16.44 -10.51
C GLY A 52 -9.56 -17.10 -11.90
N THR A 53 -8.40 -17.59 -12.34
CA THR A 53 -8.29 -18.34 -13.61
C THR A 53 -9.01 -19.69 -13.58
N PHE A 54 -9.24 -20.24 -12.38
CA PHE A 54 -9.95 -21.50 -12.17
C PHE A 54 -11.45 -21.30 -11.86
N PHE A 55 -11.96 -20.06 -11.88
CA PHE A 55 -13.36 -19.81 -11.58
C PHE A 55 -14.28 -20.36 -12.68
N PRO A 56 -15.27 -21.20 -12.33
CA PRO A 56 -16.14 -21.81 -13.31
C PRO A 56 -17.15 -20.80 -13.89
N GLY A 57 -17.14 -20.65 -15.21
CA GLY A 57 -18.17 -19.96 -16.00
C GLY A 57 -18.13 -18.43 -15.95
N ARG A 58 -18.88 -17.79 -16.88
CA ARG A 58 -19.06 -16.33 -17.02
C ARG A 58 -19.84 -15.68 -15.85
N GLY A 59 -19.88 -16.31 -14.68
CA GLY A 59 -20.62 -15.82 -13.51
C GLY A 59 -19.81 -14.79 -12.73
N ILE A 60 -20.47 -13.72 -12.27
CA ILE A 60 -19.86 -12.71 -11.40
C ILE A 60 -19.74 -13.17 -9.94
N THR A 61 -20.52 -14.18 -9.53
CA THR A 61 -20.57 -14.70 -8.16
C THR A 61 -19.22 -15.10 -7.58
N PRO A 62 -18.39 -15.94 -8.24
CA PRO A 62 -17.09 -16.32 -7.67
C PRO A 62 -16.15 -15.11 -7.53
N TRP A 63 -16.25 -14.12 -8.42
CA TRP A 63 -15.51 -12.86 -8.28
C TRP A 63 -15.98 -12.07 -7.06
N LEU A 64 -17.28 -11.93 -6.83
CA LEU A 64 -17.81 -11.26 -5.65
C LEU A 64 -17.37 -11.95 -4.35
N VAL A 65 -17.35 -13.28 -4.34
CA VAL A 65 -16.85 -14.05 -3.19
C VAL A 65 -15.37 -13.78 -2.97
N ALA A 66 -14.54 -13.81 -4.01
CA ALA A 66 -13.11 -13.52 -3.91
C ALA A 66 -12.84 -12.11 -3.37
N TRP A 67 -13.56 -11.11 -3.88
CA TRP A 67 -13.50 -9.74 -3.38
C TRP A 67 -13.98 -9.65 -1.94
N GLY A 68 -15.08 -10.32 -1.58
CA GLY A 68 -15.61 -10.37 -0.22
C GLY A 68 -14.61 -10.95 0.78
N VAL A 69 -13.94 -12.06 0.42
CA VAL A 69 -12.87 -12.66 1.24
C VAL A 69 -11.67 -11.71 1.34
N GLY A 70 -11.27 -11.09 0.24
CA GLY A 70 -10.17 -10.12 0.24
C GLY A 70 -10.44 -8.94 1.16
N LEU A 71 -11.64 -8.34 1.08
CA LEU A 71 -12.08 -7.27 1.98
C LEU A 71 -12.13 -7.73 3.44
N ALA A 72 -12.67 -8.92 3.70
CA ALA A 72 -12.75 -9.48 5.05
C ALA A 72 -11.37 -9.76 5.69
N VAL A 73 -10.31 -9.93 4.89
CA VAL A 73 -8.94 -10.07 5.39
C VAL A 73 -8.26 -8.71 5.52
N VAL A 74 -8.31 -7.89 4.47
CA VAL A 74 -7.57 -6.63 4.39
C VAL A 74 -8.15 -5.59 5.36
N VAL A 75 -9.48 -5.47 5.46
CA VAL A 75 -10.11 -4.40 6.26
C VAL A 75 -9.87 -4.58 7.75
N PRO A 76 -10.13 -5.74 8.38
CA PRO A 76 -9.90 -5.89 9.81
C PRO A 76 -8.44 -5.72 10.19
N TRP A 77 -7.51 -6.23 9.37
CA TRP A 77 -6.08 -6.06 9.62
C TRP A 77 -5.62 -4.62 9.47
N SER A 78 -6.16 -3.90 8.48
CA SER A 78 -5.90 -2.47 8.31
C SER A 78 -6.42 -1.67 9.49
N LEU A 79 -7.65 -1.93 9.95
CA LEU A 79 -8.23 -1.29 11.14
C LEU A 79 -7.41 -1.58 12.40
N TRP A 80 -6.97 -2.83 12.58
CA TRP A 80 -6.12 -3.20 13.70
C TRP A 80 -4.77 -2.46 13.65
N SER A 81 -4.16 -2.34 12.47
CA SER A 81 -2.92 -1.60 12.31
C SER A 81 -3.09 -0.11 12.65
N ILE A 82 -4.17 0.52 12.21
CA ILE A 82 -4.50 1.93 12.52
C ILE A 82 -4.71 2.11 14.03
N SER A 83 -5.48 1.20 14.66
CA SER A 83 -5.70 1.26 16.10
C SER A 83 -4.39 1.13 16.88
N ARG A 84 -3.47 0.27 16.42
CA ARG A 84 -2.16 0.08 17.04
C ARG A 84 -1.26 1.30 16.88
N ILE A 85 -1.21 1.88 15.68
CA ILE A 85 -0.48 3.12 15.35
C ILE A 85 -0.92 4.25 16.29
N ARG A 86 -2.22 4.37 16.54
CA ARG A 86 -2.78 5.39 17.44
C ARG A 86 -2.30 5.24 18.89
N SER A 87 -2.06 4.01 19.34
CA SER A 87 -1.66 3.72 20.72
C SER A 87 -0.15 3.88 20.96
N GLU A 88 0.66 4.00 19.91
CA GLU A 88 2.11 4.15 20.04
C GLU A 88 2.51 5.61 20.28
N HIS A 89 3.53 5.83 21.12
CA HIS A 89 4.08 7.16 21.36
C HIS A 89 4.93 7.58 20.15
N TRP A 90 4.54 8.66 19.48
CA TRP A 90 5.25 9.23 18.33
C TRP A 90 6.19 10.34 18.83
N PRO A 91 7.51 10.10 18.93
CA PRO A 91 8.44 11.18 19.24
C PRO A 91 8.50 12.14 18.05
N ASP A 92 8.64 13.43 18.36
CA ASP A 92 8.92 14.44 17.34
C ASP A 92 10.25 14.12 16.65
N LEU A 93 10.26 14.19 15.32
CA LEU A 93 11.49 14.05 14.56
C LEU A 93 12.28 15.34 14.69
N GLU A 94 13.36 15.32 15.46
CA GLU A 94 14.42 16.31 15.33
C GLU A 94 15.08 16.10 13.97
N ILE A 95 14.59 16.84 12.97
CA ILE A 95 15.30 16.95 11.70
C ILE A 95 16.56 17.74 12.06
N THR A 96 17.68 17.05 12.27
CA THR A 96 19.00 17.70 12.26
C THR A 96 19.10 18.32 10.88
N ALA A 97 18.86 19.64 10.80
CA ALA A 97 19.23 20.41 9.65
C ALA A 97 20.74 20.29 9.58
N GLU A 98 21.23 19.31 8.82
CA GLU A 98 22.58 19.33 8.28
C GLU A 98 22.77 20.75 7.74
N SER A 99 23.61 21.50 8.43
CA SER A 99 23.94 22.87 8.12
C SER A 99 24.54 22.87 6.72
N HIS A 100 23.71 23.08 5.69
CA HIS A 100 24.21 23.50 4.40
C HIS A 100 24.97 24.81 4.68
N PRO A 101 26.30 24.86 4.52
CA PRO A 101 27.00 26.13 4.59
C PRO A 101 26.36 27.00 3.52
N VAL A 102 25.78 28.12 3.95
CA VAL A 102 25.31 29.16 3.05
C VAL A 102 26.56 29.59 2.29
N GLU A 103 26.70 29.12 1.06
CA GLU A 103 27.77 29.57 0.18
C GLU A 103 27.47 31.04 -0.11
N GLU A 104 28.16 31.93 0.62
CA GLU A 104 28.08 33.36 0.42
C GLU A 104 28.46 33.64 -1.03
N ILE A 105 27.46 33.94 -1.86
CA ILE A 105 27.66 34.40 -3.22
C ILE A 105 28.30 35.79 -3.10
N PRO A 106 29.57 35.99 -3.50
CA PRO A 106 30.19 37.31 -3.42
C PRO A 106 29.47 38.26 -4.38
N SER A 107 29.05 39.40 -3.84
CA SER A 107 28.36 40.51 -4.51
C SER A 107 29.21 41.21 -5.56
#